data_AF-A0A7S0SJV8-F1
#
_entry.id   AF-A0A7S0SJV8-F1
#
_cell.length_a   1.000
_cell.length_b   1.000
_cell.length_c   1.000
_cell.angle_alpha   90.00
_cell.angle_beta   90.00
_cell.angle_gamma   90.00
#
_symmetry.space_group_name_H-M   'P 1'
#
loop_
_entity.id
_entity.type
_entity.pdbx_description
1 polymer ?
#
loop_
_entity_poly.entity_id
_entity_poly.type
_entity_poly.pdbx_seq_one_letter_code
_entity_poly.pdbx_strand_id
1 'polypeptide(L)'
;ASSSGDGVEGGLGAAADAAFQAEDPLSQQILNAVAKDQALEDTMDCLDEALDKGKVTLEDFLRLTRHLSKEQFIARAEALVVRKVQTGRGVTGGVSMRTSP
;
A
#
# COMPACT_ATOMS: atom_id res chain seq x y z
N ALA A 1 23.92 -8.59 35.45
CA ALA A 1 22.46 -8.47 35.39
C ALA A 1 22.07 -8.29 33.94
N SER A 2 21.51 -9.34 33.36
CA SER A 2 20.92 -9.35 32.02
C SER A 2 19.66 -8.51 32.01
N SER A 3 19.51 -7.66 31.00
CA SER A 3 18.19 -7.30 30.47
C SER A 3 18.30 -7.27 28.95
N SER A 4 18.28 -8.48 28.38
CA SER A 4 17.92 -8.67 26.98
C SER A 4 16.44 -8.30 26.88
N GLY A 5 16.17 -7.08 26.41
CA GLY A 5 14.85 -6.73 25.90
C GLY A 5 14.69 -7.37 24.53
N ASP A 6 14.19 -8.61 24.51
CA ASP A 6 13.79 -9.30 23.30
C ASP A 6 12.49 -8.67 22.81
N GLY A 7 12.60 -7.71 21.89
CA GLY A 7 11.48 -7.03 21.26
C GLY A 7 10.83 -7.92 20.21
N VAL A 8 10.05 -8.92 20.63
CA VAL A 8 9.30 -9.83 19.75
C VAL A 8 7.91 -9.25 19.42
N GLU A 9 7.84 -8.00 18.95
CA GLU A 9 6.61 -7.46 18.35
C GLU A 9 6.73 -7.23 16.83
N GLY A 10 7.91 -7.40 16.25
CA GLY A 10 8.13 -7.30 14.80
C GLY A 10 8.12 -8.61 14.02
N GLY A 11 8.06 -9.76 14.71
CA GLY A 11 8.39 -11.07 14.11
C GLY A 11 7.30 -11.67 13.22
N LEU A 12 6.03 -11.57 13.63
CA LEU A 12 4.91 -12.23 12.94
C LEU A 12 4.51 -11.51 11.63
N GLY A 13 4.44 -10.18 11.66
CA GLY A 13 4.13 -9.39 10.46
C GLY A 13 5.21 -9.52 9.39
N ALA A 14 6.48 -9.37 9.78
CA ALA A 14 7.62 -9.55 8.87
C ALA A 14 7.71 -10.98 8.30
N ALA A 15 7.37 -12.01 9.10
CA ALA A 15 7.31 -13.38 8.63
C ALA A 15 6.17 -13.62 7.62
N ALA A 16 5.01 -12.99 7.81
CA ALA A 16 3.88 -13.09 6.90
C ALA A 16 4.17 -12.40 5.55
N ASP A 17 4.72 -11.19 5.57
CA ASP A 17 5.12 -10.46 4.35
C ASP A 17 6.19 -11.23 3.56
N ALA A 18 7.14 -11.87 4.25
CA ALA A 18 8.17 -12.67 3.61
C ALA A 18 7.64 -13.99 3.01
N ALA A 19 6.54 -14.52 3.55
CA ALA A 19 5.96 -15.79 3.11
C ALA A 19 5.22 -15.69 1.76
N PHE A 20 4.69 -14.50 1.42
CA PHE A 20 3.94 -14.26 0.19
C PHE A 20 4.54 -13.12 -0.62
N GLN A 21 5.50 -13.46 -1.48
CA GLN A 21 6.17 -12.50 -2.36
C GLN A 21 5.50 -12.44 -3.73
N ALA A 22 5.57 -11.28 -4.38
CA ALA A 22 5.12 -11.14 -5.76
C ALA A 22 5.98 -11.99 -6.70
N GLU A 23 5.34 -12.54 -7.74
CA GLU A 23 6.01 -13.44 -8.71
C GLU A 23 7.08 -12.74 -9.55
N ASP A 24 6.83 -11.48 -9.93
CA ASP A 24 7.75 -10.68 -10.75
C ASP A 24 7.76 -9.20 -10.34
N PRO A 25 8.77 -8.41 -10.77
CA PRO A 25 8.88 -7.01 -10.39
C PRO A 25 7.66 -6.15 -10.73
N LEU A 26 6.97 -6.42 -11.85
CA LEU A 26 5.74 -5.69 -12.18
C LEU A 26 4.60 -6.05 -11.24
N SER A 27 4.49 -7.32 -10.84
CA SER A 27 3.51 -7.75 -9.84
C SER A 27 3.78 -7.11 -8.48
N GLN A 28 5.04 -6.96 -8.07
CA GLN A 28 5.39 -6.22 -6.86
C GLN A 28 5.03 -4.74 -6.99
N GLN A 29 5.29 -4.15 -8.16
CA GLN A 29 5.03 -2.74 -8.41
C GLN A 29 3.54 -2.41 -8.33
N ILE A 30 2.67 -3.21 -8.98
CA ILE A 30 1.22 -2.99 -8.90
C ILE A 30 0.69 -3.27 -7.49
N LEU A 31 1.23 -4.28 -6.78
CA LEU A 31 0.88 -4.56 -5.39
C LEU A 31 1.16 -3.36 -4.50
N ASN A 32 2.37 -2.80 -4.58
CA ASN A 32 2.77 -1.63 -3.79
C ASN A 32 1.96 -0.39 -4.16
N ALA A 33 1.70 -0.15 -5.45
CA ALA A 33 0.93 1.01 -5.91
C ALA A 33 -0.51 0.97 -5.41
N VAL A 34 -1.17 -0.20 -5.46
CA VAL A 34 -2.52 -0.39 -4.94
C VAL A 34 -2.53 -0.30 -3.42
N ALA A 35 -1.58 -0.93 -2.73
CA ALA A 35 -1.48 -0.83 -1.27
C ALA A 35 -1.29 0.62 -0.81
N LYS A 36 -0.45 1.40 -1.50
CA LYS A 36 -0.25 2.82 -1.24
C LYS A 36 -1.53 3.63 -1.46
N ASP A 37 -2.26 3.39 -2.55
CA ASP A 37 -3.53 4.05 -2.84
C ASP A 37 -4.56 3.85 -1.70
N GLN A 38 -4.69 2.61 -1.22
CA GLN A 38 -5.61 2.27 -0.12
C GLN A 38 -5.16 2.86 1.22
N ALA A 39 -3.87 2.75 1.56
CA ALA A 39 -3.35 3.32 2.80
C ALA A 39 -3.48 4.85 2.85
N LEU A 40 -3.40 5.53 1.70
CA LEU A 40 -3.64 6.97 1.61
C LEU A 40 -5.12 7.33 1.83
N GLU A 41 -6.05 6.51 1.34
CA GLU A 41 -7.49 6.67 1.63
C GLU A 41 -7.75 6.54 3.14
N ASP A 42 -7.27 5.45 3.76
CA ASP A 42 -7.41 5.21 5.21
C ASP A 42 -6.83 6.36 6.04
N THR A 43 -5.73 6.96 5.57
CA THR A 43 -5.09 8.10 6.23
C THR A 43 -5.95 9.36 6.11
N MET A 44 -6.57 9.60 4.96
CA MET A 44 -7.49 10.73 4.77
C MET A 44 -8.75 10.55 5.61
N ASP A 45 -9.31 9.33 5.70
CA ASP A 45 -10.44 9.03 6.59
C ASP A 45 -10.10 9.30 8.07
N CYS A 46 -8.91 8.87 8.52
CA CYS A 46 -8.44 9.18 9.88
C CYS A 46 -8.25 10.68 10.10
N LEU A 47 -7.86 11.43 9.06
CA LEU A 47 -7.66 12.87 9.12
C LEU A 47 -8.99 13.62 9.19
N ASP A 48 -10.03 13.14 8.49
CA ASP A 48 -11.41 13.63 8.60
C ASP A 48 -11.91 13.46 10.04
N GLU A 49 -11.76 12.27 10.62
CA GLU A 49 -12.11 12.03 12.02
C GLU A 49 -11.33 12.92 13.00
N ALA A 50 -10.06 13.20 12.71
CA ALA A 50 -9.25 14.08 13.53
C ALA A 50 -9.73 15.53 13.47
N LEU A 51 -10.20 15.99 12.32
CA LEU A 51 -10.80 17.33 12.16
C LEU A 51 -12.11 17.42 12.95
N ASP A 52 -12.99 16.42 12.83
CA ASP A 52 -14.26 16.35 13.56
C ASP A 52 -14.06 16.38 15.08
N LYS A 53 -13.00 15.73 15.57
CA LYS A 53 -12.60 15.71 16.98
C LYS A 53 -11.82 16.96 17.41
N GLY A 54 -11.59 17.91 16.52
CA GLY A 54 -10.82 19.14 16.78
C GLY A 54 -9.34 18.91 17.09
N LYS A 55 -8.78 17.76 16.69
CA LYS A 55 -7.37 17.40 16.90
C LYS A 55 -6.43 18.02 15.87
N VAL A 56 -6.96 18.43 14.72
CA VAL A 56 -6.24 19.17 13.67
C VAL A 56 -7.03 20.43 13.30
N THR A 57 -6.33 21.45 12.84
CA THR A 57 -6.96 22.68 12.36
C THR A 57 -7.50 22.47 10.93
N LEU A 58 -8.46 23.30 10.51
CA LEU A 58 -8.97 23.26 9.13
C LEU A 58 -7.86 23.57 8.10
N GLU A 59 -6.92 24.46 8.45
CA GLU A 59 -5.80 24.80 7.57
C GLU A 59 -4.87 23.60 7.37
N ASP A 60 -4.51 22.90 8.46
CA ASP A 60 -3.70 21.69 8.40
C ASP A 60 -4.39 20.57 7.65
N PHE A 61 -5.68 20.37 7.91
CA PHE A 61 -6.52 19.43 7.21
C PHE A 61 -6.44 19.64 5.69
N LEU A 62 -6.76 20.85 5.21
CA LEU A 62 -6.76 21.16 3.77
C LEU A 62 -5.38 20.98 3.13
N ARG A 63 -4.32 21.37 3.85
CA ARG A 63 -2.93 21.21 3.39
C ARG A 63 -2.54 19.75 3.25
N LEU A 64 -2.85 18.93 4.26
CA LEU A 64 -2.51 17.51 4.30
C LEU A 64 -3.35 16.72 3.29
N THR A 65 -4.67 16.90 3.27
CA THR A 65 -5.56 16.23 2.31
C THR A 65 -5.12 16.51 0.88
N ARG A 66 -4.82 17.78 0.53
CA ARG A 66 -4.29 18.11 -0.81
C ARG A 66 -2.99 17.38 -1.15
N HIS A 67 -2.09 17.24 -0.18
CA HIS A 67 -0.84 16.52 -0.37
C HIS A 67 -1.08 15.02 -0.60
N LEU A 68 -1.87 14.39 0.28
CA LEU A 68 -2.21 12.97 0.23
C LEU A 68 -2.97 12.62 -1.05
N SER A 69 -3.95 13.42 -1.47
CA SER A 69 -4.69 13.21 -2.73
C SER A 69 -3.78 13.27 -3.96
N LYS A 70 -2.74 14.12 -3.94
CA LYS A 70 -1.75 14.16 -5.03
C LYS A 70 -0.95 12.86 -5.09
N GLU A 71 -0.50 12.36 -3.94
CA GLU A 71 0.21 11.08 -3.87
C GLU A 71 -0.69 9.91 -4.30
N GLN A 72 -1.96 9.93 -3.90
CA GLN A 72 -2.94 8.92 -4.24
C GLN A 72 -3.19 8.89 -5.76
N PHE A 73 -3.33 10.07 -6.37
CA PHE A 73 -3.44 10.17 -7.83
C PHE A 73 -2.25 9.52 -8.54
N ILE A 74 -1.02 9.74 -8.05
CA ILE A 74 0.19 9.14 -8.64
C ILE A 74 0.17 7.62 -8.46
N ALA A 75 -0.20 7.12 -7.27
CA ALA A 75 -0.29 5.69 -6.99
C ALA A 75 -1.33 5.00 -7.90
N ARG A 76 -2.51 5.61 -8.10
CA ARG A 76 -3.53 5.12 -9.04
C ARG A 76 -3.03 5.14 -10.48
N ALA A 77 -2.37 6.21 -10.91
CA ALA A 77 -1.81 6.31 -12.25
C ALA A 77 -0.75 5.23 -12.51
N GLU A 78 0.12 4.98 -11.53
CA GLU A 78 1.11 3.90 -11.59
C GLU A 78 0.45 2.53 -11.73
N ALA A 79 -0.53 2.21 -10.87
CA ALA A 79 -1.27 0.95 -10.94
C ALA A 79 -1.95 0.75 -12.30
N LEU A 80 -2.52 1.81 -12.89
CA LEU A 80 -3.13 1.77 -14.23
C LEU A 80 -2.10 1.49 -15.33
N VAL A 81 -0.93 2.13 -15.27
CA VAL A 81 0.16 1.93 -16.24
C VAL A 81 0.69 0.50 -16.15
N VAL A 82 1.00 0.01 -14.95
CA VAL A 82 1.53 -1.36 -14.76
C VAL A 82 0.51 -2.41 -15.21
N ARG A 83 -0.77 -2.22 -14.88
CA ARG A 83 -1.85 -3.11 -15.34
C ARG A 83 -1.94 -3.15 -16.86
N LYS A 84 -1.83 -2.02 -17.54
CA LYS A 84 -1.81 -1.96 -19.01
C LYS A 84 -0.64 -2.76 -19.59
N VAL A 85 0.54 -2.67 -18.99
CA VAL A 85 1.73 -3.45 -19.40
C VAL A 85 1.51 -4.95 -19.18
N GLN A 86 0.96 -5.36 -18.03
CA GLN A 86 0.65 -6.76 -17.71
C GLN A 86 -0.37 -7.36 -18.69
N THR A 87 -1.44 -6.62 -19.01
CA THR A 87 -2.42 -7.04 -20.02
C THR A 87 -1.78 -7.23 -21.39
N GLY A 88 -0.85 -6.35 -21.78
CA GLY A 88 -0.09 -6.50 -23.04
C GLY A 88 0.82 -7.73 -23.06
N ARG A 89 1.23 -8.25 -21.89
CA ARG A 89 1.99 -9.51 -21.73
C ARG A 89 1.10 -10.75 -21.70
N GLY A 90 -0.22 -10.60 -21.85
CA GLY A 90 -1.18 -11.70 -21.73
C GLY A 90 -1.54 -12.09 -20.29
N VAL A 91 -1.03 -11.36 -19.29
CA VAL A 91 -1.41 -11.53 -17.88
C VAL A 91 -2.73 -10.80 -17.68
N THR A 92 -3.84 -11.52 -17.83
CA THR A 92 -5.20 -10.98 -17.73
C THR A 92 -5.89 -11.54 -16.49
N GLY A 93 -6.05 -10.70 -15.46
CA GLY A 93 -7.10 -10.89 -14.45
C GLY A 93 -6.89 -11.89 -13.31
N GLY A 94 -5.76 -12.60 -13.17
CA GLY A 94 -5.57 -13.47 -11.99
C GLY A 94 -4.40 -14.45 -12.08
N VAL A 95 -4.12 -15.11 -10.95
CA VAL A 95 -3.01 -16.07 -10.73
C VAL A 95 -3.01 -17.15 -11.82
N SER A 96 -1.95 -17.16 -12.63
CA SER A 96 -1.70 -18.24 -13.59
C SER A 96 -0.93 -19.33 -12.85
N MET A 97 -1.64 -20.30 -12.27
CA MET A 97 -1.02 -21.47 -11.66
C MET A 97 -0.31 -22.28 -12.76
N ARG A 98 1.02 -22.22 -12.81
CA ARG A 98 1.81 -23.13 -13.65
C ARG A 98 1.65 -24.55 -13.09
N THR A 99 0.84 -25.36 -13.76
CA THR A 99 0.89 -26.81 -13.59
C THR A 99 2.18 -27.30 -14.25
N SER A 100 3.19 -27.60 -13.45
CA SER A 100 4.38 -28.33 -13.92
C SER A 100 3.98 -29.77 -14.32
N PRO A 101 4.66 -30.38 -15.31
CA PRO A 101 4.43 -31.77 -15.72
C PRO A 101 4.87 -32.78 -14.66
#